data_AF-A0A1A8HZB9-F1
#
_entry.id   AF-A0A1A8HZB9-F1
#
_cell.length_a   1.000
_cell.length_b   1.000
_cell.length_c   1.000
_cell.angle_alpha   90.00
_cell.angle_beta   90.00
_cell.angle_gamma   90.00
#
_symmetry.space_group_name_H-M   'P 1'
#
loop_
_entity.id
_entity.type
_entity.pdbx_description
1 polymer ?
#
loop_
_entity_poly.entity_id
_entity_poly.type
_entity_poly.pdbx_seq_one_letter_code
_entity_poly.pdbx_strand_id
1 'polypeptide(L)'
;TFDGLRYTFSGRGEYDLVRSPHRALSVQKPDDPLVADMLSVCLGEGAQLCKHDTLITRSLAGGNSTLRALRSHRALMEALEPVASCGWLPAPRNGKKNGTRYLQGSTLSFTCNGGYVLYGSTERTCEEKRAWSGLQTHCVTDDDTGFILGAVASLSTLVAMGIMIKLQMKKQNRYLSTCT
;
A
#
# COMPACT_ATOMS: atom_id res chain seq x y z
N THR A 1 -47.52 -8.01 -35.13
CA THR A 1 -46.07 -8.16 -35.35
C THR A 1 -45.78 -8.15 -36.85
N PHE A 2 -44.52 -8.08 -37.28
CA PHE A 2 -44.15 -7.94 -38.71
C PHE A 2 -44.46 -9.17 -39.58
N ASP A 3 -44.83 -10.28 -38.95
CA ASP A 3 -45.32 -11.54 -39.53
C ASP A 3 -46.86 -11.57 -39.71
N GLY A 4 -47.56 -10.46 -39.47
CA GLY A 4 -49.02 -10.38 -39.64
C GLY A 4 -49.84 -10.99 -38.50
N LEU A 5 -49.19 -11.55 -37.47
CA LEU A 5 -49.87 -12.08 -36.28
C LEU A 5 -50.31 -10.94 -35.35
N ARG A 6 -51.53 -11.03 -34.81
CA ARG A 6 -52.05 -10.12 -33.79
C ARG A 6 -51.68 -10.65 -32.42
N TYR A 7 -51.02 -9.82 -31.62
CA TYR A 7 -50.77 -10.08 -30.21
C TYR A 7 -51.52 -9.07 -29.37
N THR A 8 -52.24 -9.55 -28.36
CA THR A 8 -52.86 -8.72 -27.33
C THR A 8 -51.89 -8.59 -26.15
N PHE A 9 -51.64 -7.35 -25.75
CA PHE A 9 -50.87 -7.04 -24.55
C PHE A 9 -51.83 -6.55 -23.47
N SER A 10 -51.94 -7.30 -22.37
CA SER A 10 -52.90 -7.03 -21.29
C SER A 10 -52.31 -6.16 -20.17
N GLY A 11 -51.36 -5.29 -20.49
CA GLY A 11 -50.78 -4.33 -19.54
C GLY A 11 -51.67 -3.10 -19.39
N ARG A 12 -51.72 -2.50 -18.19
CA ARG A 12 -52.32 -1.17 -17.97
C ARG A 12 -51.21 -0.11 -18.00
N GLY A 13 -51.31 0.87 -18.91
CA GLY A 13 -50.36 1.98 -19.06
C GLY A 13 -50.37 2.58 -20.48
N GLU A 14 -49.72 3.73 -20.65
CA GLU A 14 -49.47 4.38 -21.95
C GLU A 14 -48.19 3.79 -22.57
N TYR A 15 -48.18 3.57 -23.88
CA TYR A 15 -47.09 2.87 -24.57
C TYR A 15 -46.70 3.56 -25.87
N ASP A 16 -45.38 3.64 -26.13
CA ASP A 16 -44.83 4.12 -27.38
C ASP A 16 -44.40 2.96 -28.28
N LEU A 17 -44.80 3.03 -29.55
CA LEU A 17 -44.47 2.05 -30.59
C LEU A 17 -43.04 2.25 -31.09
N VAL A 18 -42.10 1.46 -30.58
CA VAL A 18 -40.70 1.48 -31.05
C VAL A 18 -40.49 0.41 -32.12
N ARG A 19 -40.17 0.83 -33.36
CA ARG A 19 -39.78 -0.07 -34.47
C ARG A 19 -38.26 -0.17 -34.55
N SER A 20 -37.71 -1.37 -34.34
CA SER A 20 -36.30 -1.67 -34.63
C SER A 20 -36.21 -2.66 -35.79
N PRO A 21 -35.57 -2.32 -36.92
CA PRO A 21 -35.42 -3.23 -38.06
C PRO A 21 -34.40 -4.36 -37.83
N HIS A 22 -33.69 -4.36 -36.69
CA HIS A 22 -32.57 -5.29 -36.43
C HIS A 22 -32.61 -6.02 -35.09
N ARG A 23 -33.56 -5.73 -34.20
CA ARG A 23 -33.69 -6.44 -32.91
C ARG A 23 -35.15 -6.84 -32.68
N ALA A 24 -35.40 -8.14 -32.67
CA ALA A 24 -36.62 -8.73 -32.13
C ALA A 24 -36.61 -8.54 -30.61
N LEU A 25 -37.07 -7.39 -30.14
CA LEU A 25 -37.29 -7.16 -28.71
C LEU A 25 -38.49 -8.00 -28.27
N SER A 26 -38.23 -9.06 -27.52
CA SER A 26 -39.26 -9.75 -26.75
C SER A 26 -39.53 -8.95 -25.48
N VAL A 27 -40.76 -8.51 -25.28
CA VAL A 27 -41.20 -8.06 -23.96
C VAL A 27 -41.22 -9.31 -23.06
N GLN A 28 -40.36 -9.35 -22.04
CA GLN A 28 -40.42 -10.40 -21.01
C GLN A 28 -41.76 -10.25 -20.28
N LYS A 29 -42.71 -11.13 -20.58
CA LYS A 29 -43.89 -11.29 -19.74
C LYS A 29 -43.45 -12.00 -18.45
N PRO A 30 -44.17 -11.80 -17.33
CA PRO A 30 -43.98 -12.57 -16.10
C PRO A 30 -43.98 -14.10 -16.31
N ASP A 31 -44.60 -14.56 -17.41
CA ASP A 31 -44.72 -15.97 -17.81
C ASP A 31 -43.71 -16.40 -18.91
N ASP A 32 -42.53 -15.78 -19.03
CA ASP A 32 -41.52 -16.26 -19.98
C ASP A 32 -41.09 -17.70 -19.58
N PRO A 33 -41.35 -18.72 -20.42
CA PRO A 33 -41.14 -20.13 -20.07
C PRO A 33 -39.68 -20.44 -19.74
N LEU A 34 -38.74 -19.60 -20.21
CA LEU A 34 -37.31 -19.74 -19.94
C LEU A 34 -36.92 -19.36 -18.51
N VAL A 35 -37.76 -18.61 -17.79
CA VAL A 35 -37.44 -18.09 -16.45
C VAL A 35 -37.32 -19.21 -15.43
N ALA A 36 -38.20 -20.23 -15.50
CA ALA A 36 -38.13 -21.39 -14.59
C ALA A 36 -36.82 -22.16 -14.75
N ASP A 37 -36.44 -22.46 -16.00
CA ASP A 37 -35.20 -23.17 -16.30
C ASP A 37 -33.96 -22.32 -15.96
N MET A 38 -34.00 -21.02 -16.25
CA MET A 38 -32.94 -20.09 -15.88
C MET A 38 -32.73 -20.06 -14.36
N LEU A 39 -33.81 -20.04 -13.57
CA LEU A 39 -33.70 -20.07 -12.11
C LEU A 39 -33.09 -21.37 -11.60
N SER A 40 -33.27 -22.49 -12.30
CA SER A 40 -32.62 -23.77 -11.96
C SER A 40 -31.11 -23.77 -12.27
N VAL A 41 -30.67 -23.08 -13.32
CA VAL A 41 -29.27 -23.05 -13.78
C VAL A 41 -28.47 -21.94 -13.10
N CYS A 42 -29.07 -20.76 -12.94
CA CYS A 42 -28.42 -19.55 -12.44
C CYS A 42 -28.65 -19.39 -10.93
N LEU A 43 -27.87 -20.13 -10.13
CA LEU A 43 -27.92 -20.12 -8.67
C LEU A 43 -26.61 -19.62 -8.04
N GLY A 44 -26.72 -19.02 -6.85
CA GLY A 44 -25.60 -18.57 -6.03
C GLY A 44 -25.02 -17.21 -6.43
N GLU A 45 -23.82 -16.90 -5.94
CA GLU A 45 -23.12 -15.66 -6.28
C GLU A 45 -22.80 -15.58 -7.77
N GLY A 46 -23.06 -14.43 -8.37
CA GLY A 46 -22.92 -14.25 -9.82
C GLY A 46 -24.11 -14.71 -10.66
N ALA A 47 -25.15 -15.26 -10.03
CA ALA A 47 -26.38 -15.64 -10.71
C ALA A 47 -27.04 -14.48 -11.47
N GLN A 48 -26.88 -13.23 -11.02
CA GLN A 48 -27.45 -12.06 -11.70
C GLN A 48 -26.93 -11.92 -13.15
N LEU A 49 -25.64 -12.11 -13.36
CA LEU A 49 -25.01 -12.06 -14.69
C LEU A 49 -25.45 -13.25 -15.55
N CYS A 50 -25.52 -14.44 -14.96
CA CYS A 50 -26.07 -15.64 -15.61
C CYS A 50 -27.52 -15.43 -16.06
N LYS A 51 -28.38 -14.86 -15.20
CA LYS A 51 -29.78 -14.57 -15.50
C LYS A 51 -29.89 -13.57 -16.66
N HIS A 52 -29.10 -12.51 -16.61
CA HIS A 52 -29.08 -11.48 -17.65
C HIS A 52 -28.68 -12.06 -19.01
N ASP A 53 -27.57 -12.80 -19.05
CA ASP A 53 -27.09 -13.42 -20.29
C ASP A 53 -28.06 -14.47 -20.81
N THR A 54 -28.65 -15.29 -19.94
CA THR A 54 -29.67 -16.28 -20.32
C THR A 54 -30.87 -15.60 -20.98
N LEU A 55 -31.38 -14.54 -20.39
CA LEU A 55 -32.59 -13.86 -20.84
C LEU A 55 -32.37 -13.01 -22.09
N ILE A 56 -31.18 -12.40 -22.24
CA ILE A 56 -30.82 -11.63 -23.43
C ILE A 56 -30.50 -12.55 -24.62
N THR A 57 -29.71 -13.60 -24.39
CA THR A 57 -29.29 -14.52 -25.46
C THR A 57 -30.32 -15.62 -25.73
N ARG A 58 -31.34 -15.76 -24.86
CA ARG A 58 -32.28 -16.89 -24.84
C ARG A 58 -31.59 -18.26 -24.81
N SER A 59 -30.43 -18.34 -24.14
CA SER A 59 -29.61 -19.56 -24.08
C SER A 59 -29.24 -19.89 -22.64
N LEU A 60 -29.81 -20.97 -22.11
CA LEU A 60 -29.42 -21.55 -20.81
C LEU A 60 -27.94 -21.95 -20.80
N ALA A 61 -27.45 -22.49 -21.92
CA ALA A 61 -26.04 -22.82 -22.08
C ALA A 61 -25.14 -21.58 -22.07
N GLY A 62 -25.60 -20.47 -22.67
CA GLY A 62 -24.93 -19.17 -22.63
C GLY A 62 -24.77 -18.66 -21.20
N GLY A 63 -25.87 -18.55 -20.47
CA GLY A 63 -25.81 -18.11 -19.06
C GLY A 63 -25.04 -19.04 -18.14
N ASN A 64 -25.16 -20.37 -18.30
CA ASN A 64 -24.36 -21.35 -17.54
C ASN A 64 -22.87 -21.18 -17.81
N SER A 65 -22.49 -20.90 -19.06
CA SER A 65 -21.09 -20.63 -19.43
C SER A 65 -20.57 -19.37 -18.75
N THR A 66 -21.36 -18.29 -18.74
CA THR A 66 -21.03 -17.06 -18.00
C THR A 66 -20.86 -17.32 -16.51
N LEU A 67 -21.77 -18.09 -15.90
CA LEU A 67 -21.69 -18.43 -14.48
C LEU A 67 -20.42 -19.21 -14.15
N ARG A 68 -20.05 -20.18 -15.00
CA ARG A 68 -18.78 -20.92 -14.86
C ARG A 68 -17.58 -20.01 -15.03
N ALA A 69 -17.56 -19.17 -16.05
CA ALA A 69 -16.46 -18.24 -16.31
C ALA A 69 -16.25 -17.27 -15.12
N LEU A 70 -17.34 -16.74 -14.55
CA LEU A 70 -17.29 -15.86 -13.40
C LEU A 70 -16.80 -16.59 -12.13
N ARG A 71 -17.28 -17.81 -11.89
CA ARG A 71 -16.81 -18.63 -10.76
C ARG A 71 -15.33 -18.94 -10.88
N SER A 72 -14.87 -19.32 -12.08
CA SER A 72 -13.45 -19.56 -12.35
C SER A 72 -12.62 -18.28 -12.18
N HIS A 73 -13.11 -17.13 -12.67
CA HIS A 73 -12.43 -15.85 -12.48
C HIS A 73 -12.31 -15.50 -11.00
N ARG A 74 -13.38 -15.66 -10.21
CA ARG A 74 -13.35 -15.40 -8.77
C ARG A 74 -12.40 -16.34 -8.03
N ALA A 75 -12.47 -17.64 -8.32
CA ALA A 75 -11.55 -18.62 -7.73
C ALA A 75 -10.09 -18.31 -8.07
N LEU A 76 -9.83 -17.85 -9.30
CA LEU A 76 -8.51 -17.37 -9.71
C LEU A 76 -8.11 -16.12 -8.92
N MET A 77 -8.98 -15.13 -8.78
CA MET A 77 -8.69 -13.90 -8.04
C MET A 77 -8.44 -14.15 -6.55
N GLU A 78 -9.16 -15.11 -5.95
CA GLU A 78 -8.94 -15.54 -4.57
C GLU A 78 -7.61 -16.31 -4.43
N ALA A 79 -7.31 -17.21 -5.35
CA ALA A 79 -6.01 -17.91 -5.37
C ALA A 79 -4.82 -16.99 -5.67
N LEU A 80 -5.06 -15.85 -6.31
CA LEU A 80 -4.08 -14.81 -6.63
C LEU A 80 -4.09 -13.65 -5.63
N GLU A 81 -4.53 -13.88 -4.38
CA GLU A 81 -4.50 -12.85 -3.35
C GLU A 81 -3.16 -12.08 -3.40
N PRO A 82 -3.19 -10.74 -3.52
CA PRO A 82 -2.00 -9.99 -3.87
C PRO A 82 -0.95 -10.12 -2.78
N VAL A 83 0.19 -10.72 -3.12
CA VAL A 83 1.30 -10.89 -2.20
C VAL A 83 1.75 -9.50 -1.71
N ALA A 84 1.49 -9.22 -0.44
CA ALA A 84 1.82 -7.95 0.19
C ALA A 84 3.34 -7.83 0.34
N SER A 85 3.94 -6.88 -0.38
CA SER A 85 5.36 -6.53 -0.26
C SER A 85 5.52 -5.22 0.52
N CYS A 86 6.42 -5.19 1.49
CA CYS A 86 6.74 -3.99 2.27
C CYS A 86 7.80 -3.10 1.60
N GLY A 87 8.31 -3.49 0.42
CA GLY A 87 9.33 -2.75 -0.31
C GLY A 87 10.75 -2.98 0.22
N TRP A 88 11.73 -2.50 -0.54
CA TRP A 88 13.15 -2.71 -0.25
C TRP A 88 13.65 -1.79 0.86
N LEU A 89 14.41 -2.35 1.82
CA LEU A 89 15.18 -1.57 2.80
C LEU A 89 16.67 -1.51 2.40
N PRO A 90 17.32 -0.33 2.50
CA PRO A 90 18.75 -0.20 2.28
C PRO A 90 19.56 -0.86 3.40
N ALA A 91 20.80 -1.27 3.08
CA ALA A 91 21.76 -1.61 4.11
C ALA A 91 22.25 -0.33 4.82
N PRO A 92 22.40 -0.34 6.16
CA PRO A 92 22.94 0.79 6.88
C PRO A 92 24.38 1.06 6.45
N ARG A 93 24.75 2.35 6.38
CA ARG A 93 26.16 2.73 6.19
C ARG A 93 27.00 2.14 7.31
N ASN A 94 28.18 1.62 7.01
CA ASN A 94 29.05 0.93 7.99
C ASN A 94 28.37 -0.26 8.68
N GLY A 95 27.44 -0.91 7.98
CA GLY A 95 26.80 -2.14 8.44
C GLY A 95 26.35 -3.01 7.27
N LYS A 96 25.56 -4.03 7.60
CA LYS A 96 25.06 -5.05 6.68
C LYS A 96 23.57 -5.26 6.95
N LYS A 97 22.83 -5.53 5.87
CA LYS A 97 21.46 -6.04 5.91
C LYS A 97 21.51 -7.51 5.52
N ASN A 98 20.90 -8.35 6.34
CA ASN A 98 20.77 -9.77 6.09
C ASN A 98 19.30 -10.11 5.78
N GLY A 99 19.10 -10.86 4.70
CA GLY A 99 17.78 -11.18 4.15
C GLY A 99 17.48 -10.46 2.83
N THR A 100 16.74 -11.16 1.96
CA THR A 100 16.41 -10.73 0.60
C THR A 100 14.91 -10.84 0.29
N ARG A 101 14.09 -11.27 1.26
CA ARG A 101 12.64 -11.38 1.13
C ARG A 101 11.98 -10.14 1.70
N TYR A 102 11.00 -9.60 0.98
CA TYR A 102 10.29 -8.37 1.34
C TYR A 102 8.77 -8.58 1.41
N LEU A 103 8.33 -9.85 1.40
CA LEU A 103 6.93 -10.24 1.47
C LEU A 103 6.46 -10.26 2.92
N GLN A 104 5.15 -10.12 3.14
CA GLN A 104 4.51 -10.24 4.45
C GLN A 104 5.03 -11.46 5.22
N GLY A 105 5.35 -11.25 6.50
CA GLY A 105 5.95 -12.24 7.39
C GLY A 105 7.46 -12.44 7.21
N SER A 106 8.11 -11.81 6.21
CA SER A 106 9.56 -11.85 6.06
C SER A 106 10.24 -10.94 7.09
N THR A 107 11.34 -11.42 7.67
CA THR A 107 12.17 -10.65 8.61
C THR A 107 13.54 -10.36 8.00
N LEU A 108 14.00 -9.11 8.15
CA LEU A 108 15.32 -8.65 7.80
C LEU A 108 16.09 -8.32 9.07
N SER A 109 17.35 -8.71 9.14
CA SER A 109 18.23 -8.39 10.27
C SER A 109 19.37 -7.47 9.85
N PHE A 110 19.81 -6.63 10.78
CA PHE A 110 20.80 -5.59 10.55
C PHE A 110 21.94 -5.72 11.55
N THR A 111 23.16 -5.55 11.06
CA THR A 111 24.38 -5.64 11.87
C THR A 111 25.32 -4.52 11.50
N CYS A 112 26.05 -3.95 12.47
CA CYS A 112 27.07 -2.94 12.20
C CYS A 112 28.46 -3.59 12.06
N ASN A 113 29.35 -2.94 11.31
CA ASN A 113 30.75 -3.35 11.21
C ASN A 113 31.47 -3.07 12.54
N GLY A 114 32.63 -3.70 12.75
CA GLY A 114 33.42 -3.51 13.98
C GLY A 114 33.77 -2.02 14.23
N GLY A 115 33.63 -1.58 15.47
CA GLY A 115 33.82 -0.17 15.86
C GLY A 115 32.57 0.72 15.70
N TYR A 116 31.45 0.16 15.24
CA TYR A 116 30.17 0.86 15.13
C TYR A 116 29.10 0.21 16.02
N VAL A 117 28.26 1.05 16.61
CA VAL A 117 27.11 0.69 17.44
C VAL A 117 25.82 0.84 16.62
N LEU A 118 24.92 -0.13 16.76
CA LEU A 118 23.63 -0.13 16.08
C LEU A 118 22.60 0.70 16.86
N TYR A 119 22.01 1.68 16.19
CA TYR A 119 20.84 2.43 16.65
C TYR A 119 19.62 2.10 15.78
N GLY A 120 18.45 1.97 16.41
CA GLY A 120 17.22 1.54 15.75
C GLY A 120 16.91 0.06 15.98
N SER A 121 16.17 -0.56 15.06
CA SER A 121 15.71 -1.95 15.23
C SER A 121 16.67 -2.96 14.59
N THR A 122 17.30 -3.82 15.39
CA THR A 122 18.18 -4.91 14.91
C THR A 122 17.49 -5.83 13.91
N GLU A 123 16.17 -6.03 14.05
CA GLU A 123 15.35 -6.80 13.14
C GLU A 123 14.08 -6.02 12.76
N ARG A 124 13.64 -6.18 11.52
CA ARG A 124 12.42 -5.58 11.00
C ARG A 124 11.64 -6.62 10.23
N THR A 125 10.34 -6.74 10.51
CA THR A 125 9.45 -7.72 9.90
C THR A 125 8.42 -7.02 9.04
N CYS A 126 8.12 -7.58 7.87
CA CYS A 126 7.09 -7.07 6.98
C CYS A 126 5.70 -7.42 7.52
N GLU A 127 4.95 -6.42 7.95
CA GLU A 127 3.62 -6.57 8.53
C GLU A 127 2.52 -6.66 7.45
N GLU A 128 1.33 -7.10 7.86
CA GLU A 128 0.16 -7.23 6.96
C GLU A 128 -0.23 -5.91 6.29
N LYS A 129 0.06 -4.79 6.95
CA LYS A 129 -0.19 -3.43 6.45
C LYS A 129 0.82 -2.95 5.39
N ARG A 130 1.65 -3.85 4.84
CA ARG A 130 2.72 -3.52 3.87
C ARG A 130 3.73 -2.52 4.41
N ALA A 131 4.00 -2.59 5.71
CA ALA A 131 4.95 -1.74 6.41
C ALA A 131 6.00 -2.57 7.15
N TRP A 132 7.23 -2.07 7.21
CA TRP A 132 8.28 -2.67 8.02
C TRP A 132 8.12 -2.27 9.48
N SER A 133 8.08 -3.24 10.37
CA SER A 133 8.08 -3.01 11.81
C SER A 133 9.36 -2.28 12.27
N GLY A 134 9.28 -1.63 13.42
CA GLY A 134 10.44 -1.01 14.07
C GLY A 134 10.96 0.26 13.39
N LEU A 135 12.13 0.72 13.86
CA LEU A 135 12.79 1.95 13.46
C LEU A 135 13.91 1.69 12.46
N GLN A 136 14.24 2.70 11.65
CA GLN A 136 15.35 2.61 10.71
C GLN A 136 16.68 2.43 11.43
N THR A 137 17.53 1.57 10.87
CA THR A 137 18.83 1.21 11.44
C THR A 137 19.94 2.13 10.97
N HIS A 138 20.76 2.56 11.92
CA HIS A 138 21.94 3.39 11.71
C HIS A 138 23.12 2.80 12.47
N CYS A 139 24.31 2.85 11.88
CA CYS A 139 25.56 2.46 12.52
C CYS A 139 26.39 3.72 12.74
N VAL A 140 26.67 4.04 14.00
CA VAL A 140 27.46 5.21 14.40
C VAL A 140 28.67 4.74 15.20
N THR A 141 29.77 5.48 15.12
CA THR A 141 30.93 5.22 15.96
C THR A 141 30.63 5.64 17.38
N ASP A 142 31.08 4.85 18.36
CA ASP A 142 31.13 5.25 19.76
C ASP A 142 32.32 6.22 19.92
N ASP A 143 32.13 7.47 19.50
CA ASP A 143 33.18 8.49 19.60
C ASP A 143 32.99 9.35 20.85
N ASP A 144 33.21 8.75 22.01
CA ASP A 144 33.38 9.48 23.26
C ASP A 144 34.60 10.42 23.20
N THR A 145 35.57 10.14 22.32
CA THR A 145 36.82 10.92 22.25
C THR A 145 36.65 12.27 21.59
N GLY A 146 35.78 12.39 20.57
CA GLY A 146 35.47 13.65 19.91
C GLY A 146 34.80 14.68 20.84
N PHE A 147 33.87 14.23 21.69
CA PHE A 147 33.22 15.11 22.66
C PHE A 147 34.19 15.58 23.75
N ILE A 148 35.02 14.68 24.28
CA ILE A 148 36.02 15.02 25.30
C ILE A 148 37.09 15.96 24.76
N LEU A 149 37.60 15.74 23.54
CA LEU A 149 38.55 16.66 22.90
C LEU A 149 37.95 18.05 22.66
N GLY A 150 36.67 18.13 22.27
CA GLY A 150 35.95 19.39 22.13
C GLY A 150 35.80 20.15 23.46
N ALA A 151 35.44 19.44 24.54
CA ALA A 151 35.33 20.02 25.87
C ALA A 151 36.68 20.52 26.42
N VAL A 152 37.76 19.78 26.22
CA VAL A 152 39.11 20.19 26.67
C VAL A 152 39.64 21.38 25.89
N ALA A 153 39.42 21.43 24.57
CA ALA A 153 39.82 22.57 23.75
C ALA A 153 39.07 23.85 24.12
N SER A 154 37.76 23.75 24.37
CA SER A 154 36.95 24.89 24.81
C SER A 154 37.36 25.41 26.20
N LEU A 155 37.65 24.53 27.16
CA LEU A 155 38.16 24.94 28.47
C LEU A 155 39.55 25.61 28.36
N SER A 156 40.45 25.04 27.55
CA SER A 156 41.80 25.57 27.36
C SER A 156 41.78 26.97 26.75
N THR A 157 40.90 27.23 25.77
CA THR A 157 40.74 28.56 25.17
C THR A 157 40.15 29.58 26.14
N LEU A 158 39.17 29.20 26.95
CA LEU A 158 38.60 30.08 27.99
C LEU A 158 39.64 30.48 29.05
N VAL A 159 40.46 29.53 29.51
CA VAL A 159 41.53 29.81 30.47
C VAL A 159 42.57 30.76 29.87
N ALA A 160 43.01 30.51 28.64
CA ALA A 160 43.95 31.37 27.94
C ALA A 160 43.40 32.79 27.73
N MET A 161 42.12 32.92 27.35
CA MET A 161 41.46 34.23 27.27
C MET A 161 41.42 34.92 28.64
N GLY A 162 41.08 34.21 29.71
CA GLY A 162 41.08 34.75 31.07
C GLY A 162 42.46 35.27 31.51
N ILE A 163 43.53 34.54 31.21
CA ILE A 163 44.92 34.96 31.47
C ILE A 163 45.25 36.21 30.64
N MET A 164 44.92 36.22 29.35
CA MET A 164 45.17 37.37 28.48
C MET A 164 44.43 38.62 28.97
N ILE A 165 43.15 38.49 29.37
CA ILE A 165 42.36 39.59 29.95
C ILE A 165 43.02 40.10 31.24
N LYS A 166 43.43 39.21 32.16
CA LYS A 166 44.16 39.59 33.39
C LYS A 166 45.46 40.33 33.07
N LEU A 167 46.21 39.89 32.05
CA LEU A 167 47.44 40.55 31.63
C LEU A 167 47.19 41.94 31.04
N GLN A 168 46.15 42.10 30.21
CA GLN A 168 45.75 43.41 29.68
C GLN A 168 45.29 44.36 30.78
N MET A 169 44.49 43.86 31.75
CA MET A 169 44.07 44.65 32.91
C MET A 169 45.25 45.06 33.80
N LYS A 170 46.19 44.14 34.07
CA LYS A 170 47.42 44.44 34.82
C LYS A 170 48.30 45.44 34.07
N LYS A 171 48.32 45.40 32.74
CA LYS A 171 49.02 46.37 31.90
C LYS A 171 48.35 47.75 32.02
N GLN A 172 47.04 47.86 31.80
CA GLN A 172 46.29 49.12 31.96
C GLN A 172 46.44 49.72 33.37
N ASN A 173 46.35 48.90 34.42
CA ASN A 173 46.48 49.38 35.80
C ASN A 173 47.91 49.91 36.09
N ARG A 174 48.95 49.27 35.52
CA ARG A 174 50.33 49.78 35.58
C ARG A 174 50.48 51.11 34.84
N TYR A 175 49.90 51.23 33.63
CA TYR A 175 49.90 52.50 32.88
C TYR A 175 49.19 53.62 33.67
N LEU A 176 48.03 53.32 34.27
CA LEU A 176 47.27 54.29 35.08
C LEU A 176 48.03 54.73 36.33
N SER A 177 48.80 53.82 36.95
CA SER A 177 49.61 54.11 38.15
C SER A 177 50.82 55.01 37.84
N THR A 178 51.34 55.00 36.61
CA THR A 178 52.44 55.88 36.15
C THR A 178 52.02 57.30 35.75
N CYS A 179 50.72 57.63 35.78
CA CYS A 179 50.18 58.95 35.41
C CYS A 179 49.69 59.79 36.60
N THR A 180 50.01 59.38 37.84
CA THR A 180 49.80 60.14 39.09
C THR A 180 51.16 60.45 39.71
#